data_AF-A0A382ASE9-F1
#
_entry.id   AF-A0A382ASE9-F1
#
_cell.length_a   1.000
_cell.length_b   1.000
_cell.length_c   1.000
_cell.angle_alpha   90.00
_cell.angle_beta   90.00
_cell.angle_gamma   90.00
#
_symmetry.space_group_name_H-M   'P 1'
#
loop_
_entity.id
_entity.type
_entity.pdbx_description
1 polymer ?
#
loop_
_entity_poly.entity_id
_entity_poly.type
_entity_poly.pdbx_seq_one_letter_code
_entity_poly.pdbx_strand_id
1 'polypeptide(L)' 'DINFELENIVIGPQGVCELARVTGTHQESWLGRKADGKTVDFKVVIFFPWDPEHKLFKGEIMYIDRYHELMERPE' A
#
# COMPACT_ATOMS: atom_id res chain seq x y z
N ASP A 1 10.26 -10.68 0.89
CA ASP A 1 9.23 -11.10 1.85
C ASP A 1 8.32 -9.91 2.11
N ILE A 2 7.13 -9.93 1.53
CA ILE A 2 6.10 -8.90 1.70
C ILE A 2 4.73 -9.58 1.69
N ASN A 3 3.90 -9.26 2.66
CA ASN A 3 2.55 -9.81 2.81
C ASN A 3 1.52 -8.68 2.83
N PHE A 4 0.45 -8.86 2.07
CA PHE A 4 -0.71 -7.97 2.03
C PHE A 4 -1.90 -8.72 2.61
N GLU A 5 -2.28 -8.36 3.82
CA GLU A 5 -3.46 -8.89 4.48
C GLU A 5 -4.65 -7.97 4.18
N LEU A 6 -5.53 -8.40 3.26
CA LEU A 6 -6.74 -7.66 2.90
C LEU A 6 -7.68 -7.58 4.11
N GLU A 7 -7.96 -6.36 4.57
CA GLU A 7 -8.89 -6.10 5.67
C GLU A 7 -10.29 -5.76 5.16
N ASN A 8 -10.38 -4.90 4.13
CA ASN A 8 -11.64 -4.47 3.55
C ASN A 8 -11.52 -4.31 2.04
N ILE A 9 -12.62 -4.57 1.33
CA ILE A 9 -12.74 -4.33 -0.10
C ILE A 9 -14.12 -3.73 -0.42
N VAL A 10 -14.11 -2.68 -1.24
CA VAL A 10 -15.31 -2.07 -1.79
C VAL A 10 -15.24 -2.18 -3.30
N ILE A 11 -16.26 -2.80 -3.90
CA ILE A 11 -16.37 -2.98 -5.35
C ILE A 11 -17.64 -2.28 -5.83
N GLY A 12 -17.51 -1.43 -6.84
CA GLY A 12 -18.63 -0.70 -7.42
C GLY A 12 -18.33 -0.14 -8.82
N PRO A 13 -19.25 0.67 -9.38
CA PRO A 13 -19.07 1.26 -10.71
C PRO A 13 -17.81 2.12 -10.85
N GLN A 14 -17.28 2.66 -9.74
CA GLN A 14 -16.03 3.40 -9.67
C GLN A 14 -14.77 2.52 -9.78
N GLY A 15 -14.90 1.20 -9.63
CA GLY A 15 -13.80 0.25 -9.54
C GLY A 15 -13.67 -0.37 -8.16
N VAL A 16 -12.43 -0.68 -7.76
CA VAL A 16 -12.12 -1.38 -6.51
C VAL A 16 -11.35 -0.45 -5.57
N CYS A 17 -11.70 -0.47 -4.28
CA CYS A 17 -10.93 0.13 -3.21
C CYS A 17 -10.59 -0.95 -2.19
N GLU A 18 -9.32 -1.13 -1.88
CA GLU A 18 -8.82 -2.10 -0.90
C GLU A 18 -8.17 -1.37 0.26
N LEU A 19 -8.42 -1.85 1.48
CA LEU A 19 -7.60 -1.55 2.65
C LEU A 19 -6.87 -2.83 3.03
N ALA A 20 -5.54 -2.77 3.06
CA ALA A 20 -4.70 -3.90 3.44
C ALA A 20 -3.66 -3.50 4.49
N ARG A 21 -3.37 -4.41 5.42
CA ARG A 21 -2.20 -4.33 6.27
C ARG A 21 -1.02 -4.96 5.54
N VAL A 22 0.07 -4.22 5.44
CA VAL A 22 1.30 -4.62 4.77
C VAL A 22 2.35 -4.91 5.83
N THR A 23 2.89 -6.12 5.80
CA THR A 23 4.06 -6.48 6.60
C THR A 23 5.18 -6.97 5.71
N GLY A 24 6.42 -6.76 6.13
CA GLY A 24 7.58 -7.24 5.39
C GLY A 24 8.89 -6.90 6.07
N THR A 25 9.99 -7.32 5.47
CA THR A 25 11.34 -7.01 5.96
C THR A 25 11.97 -5.90 5.11
N HIS A 26 12.48 -4.84 5.74
CA HIS A 26 13.14 -3.72 5.08
C HIS A 26 14.58 -4.08 4.67
N GLN A 27 14.71 -4.77 3.54
CA GLN A 27 16.00 -5.30 3.06
C GLN A 27 16.83 -4.28 2.27
N GLU A 28 16.17 -3.38 1.54
CA GLU A 28 16.82 -2.43 0.64
C GLU A 28 16.47 -1.00 1.02
N SER A 29 17.34 -0.03 0.70
CA SER A 29 17.06 1.37 1.03
C SER A 29 16.03 1.97 0.07
N TRP A 30 15.01 2.62 0.58
CA TRP A 30 13.99 3.30 -0.24
C TRP A 30 13.56 4.63 0.36
N LEU A 31 13.20 5.57 -0.52
CA LEU A 31 12.69 6.91 -0.16
C LEU A 31 13.58 7.66 0.86
N GLY A 32 14.89 7.45 0.81
CA GLY A 32 15.86 8.08 1.73
C GLY A 32 16.01 7.38 3.09
N ARG A 33 15.18 6.37 3.41
CA ARG A 33 15.36 5.51 4.58
C ARG A 33 16.35 4.40 4.24
N LYS A 34 17.43 4.29 5.03
CA LYS A 34 18.42 3.21 4.86
C LYS A 34 17.83 1.87 5.29
N ALA A 35 18.12 0.82 4.53
CA ALA A 35 17.83 -0.56 4.92
C ALA A 35 18.34 -0.83 6.35
N ASP A 36 17.47 -1.37 7.20
CA ASP A 36 17.79 -1.73 8.57
C ASP A 36 17.49 -3.21 8.89
N GLY A 37 16.96 -3.96 7.92
CA GLY A 37 16.62 -5.37 8.08
C GLY A 37 15.47 -5.63 9.06
N LYS A 38 14.79 -4.58 9.54
CA LYS A 38 13.70 -4.70 10.50
C LYS A 38 12.37 -4.93 9.79
N THR A 39 11.39 -5.42 10.54
CA THR A 39 10.01 -5.53 10.08
C THR A 39 9.42 -4.13 9.88
N VAL A 40 8.70 -3.96 8.78
CA VAL A 40 7.76 -2.85 8.55
C VAL A 40 6.34 -3.37 8.66
N ASP A 41 5.46 -2.54 9.21
CA ASP A 41 4.05 -2.85 9.43
C ASP A 41 3.24 -1.56 9.29
N PHE A 42 2.47 -1.44 8.22
CA PHE A 42 1.68 -0.26 7.91
C PHE A 42 0.44 -0.64 7.12
N LYS A 43 -0.51 0.28 6.95
CA LYS A 43 -1.68 0.05 6.09
C LYS A 43 -1.54 0.78 4.77
N VAL A 44 -2.18 0.23 3.74
CA VAL A 44 -2.35 0.89 2.45
C VAL A 44 -3.81 0.93 2.06
N VAL A 45 -4.22 2.02 1.43
CA VAL A 45 -5.47 2.11 0.69
C VAL A 45 -5.11 2.13 -0.79
N ILE A 46 -5.60 1.13 -1.54
CA ILE A 46 -5.32 0.98 -2.98
C ILE A 46 -6.63 1.20 -3.74
N PHE A 47 -6.62 2.15 -4.67
CA PHE A 47 -7.71 2.37 -5.62
C PHE A 47 -7.32 1.79 -6.98
N PHE A 48 -8.24 1.03 -7.56
CA PHE A 48 -8.19 0.56 -8.95
C PHE A 48 -9.38 1.17 -9.69
N PRO A 49 -9.26 2.39 -10.25
CA PRO A 49 -10.38 3.05 -10.91
C PRO A 49 -10.81 2.28 -12.15
N TRP A 50 -12.11 2.04 -12.31
CA TRP A 50 -12.66 1.32 -13.46
C TRP A 50 -12.99 2.27 -14.62
N ASP A 51 -12.57 1.91 -15.82
CA ASP A 51 -13.03 2.49 -17.08
C ASP A 51 -14.17 1.63 -17.66
N PRO A 52 -15.43 2.09 -17.59
CA PRO A 52 -16.55 1.32 -18.11
C PRO A 52 -16.61 1.26 -19.64
N GLU A 53 -16.04 2.24 -20.34
CA GLU A 53 -16.03 2.29 -21.81
C GLU A 53 -15.05 1.26 -22.36
N HIS A 54 -13.83 1.26 -21.81
CA HIS A 54 -12.74 0.39 -22.25
C HIS A 54 -12.78 -0.98 -21.55
N LYS A 55 -13.57 -1.12 -20.49
CA LYS A 55 -13.66 -2.32 -19.63
C LYS A 55 -12.31 -2.72 -19.05
N LEU A 56 -11.55 -1.75 -18.57
CA LEU A 56 -10.21 -1.91 -18.00
C LEU A 56 -10.06 -1.08 -16.72
N PHE A 57 -9.13 -1.47 -15.85
CA PHE A 57 -8.68 -0.58 -14.78
C PHE A 57 -7.73 0.50 -15.33
N LYS A 58 -7.82 1.71 -14.81
CA LYS A 58 -6.99 2.87 -15.21
C LYS A 58 -5.61 2.88 -14.54
N GLY A 59 -5.18 1.76 -13.97
CA GLY A 59 -4.00 1.63 -13.11
C GLY A 59 -4.37 1.60 -11.64
N GLU A 60 -3.38 1.91 -10.79
CA GLU A 60 -3.49 1.86 -9.34
C GLU A 60 -3.07 3.20 -8.71
N ILE A 61 -3.74 3.58 -7.64
CA ILE A 61 -3.37 4.72 -6.79
C ILE A 61 -3.26 4.20 -5.36
N MET A 62 -2.09 4.34 -4.76
CA MET A 62 -1.81 3.81 -3.43
C MET A 62 -1.55 4.94 -2.44
N TYR A 63 -2.24 4.89 -1.30
CA TYR A 63 -2.02 5.75 -0.15
C TYR A 63 -1.48 4.93 1.00
N ILE A 64 -0.44 5.43 1.67
CA ILE A 64 0.16 4.78 2.83
C ILE A 64 -0.37 5.46 4.10
N ASP A 65 -0.94 4.66 5.00
CA ASP A 65 -1.27 5.07 6.36
C ASP A 65 0.01 5.47 7.11
N ARG A 66 -0.07 6.55 7.90
CA ARG A 66 1.00 6.97 8.83
C ARG A 66 2.38 7.00 8.20
N TYR A 67 2.46 7.55 6.97
CA TYR A 67 3.70 7.68 6.20
C TYR A 67 4.86 8.25 7.04
N HIS A 68 4.61 9.28 7.86
CA HIS A 68 5.63 9.88 8.72
C HIS A 68 6.22 8.86 9.71
N GLU A 69 5.39 8.05 10.38
CA GLU A 69 5.87 7.00 11.30
C GLU A 69 6.68 5.92 10.59
N LEU A 70 6.31 5.58 9.35
CA LEU A 70 7.04 4.61 8.53
C LEU A 70 8.43 5.12 8.10
N MET A 71 8.57 6.44 7.96
CA MET A 71 9.78 7.10 7.46
C MET A 71 10.69 7.63 8.58
N GLU A 72 10.15 7.89 9.76
CA GLU A 72 10.89 8.38 10.92
C GLU A 72 11.69 7.25 11.60
N ARG A 73 12.89 7.57 12.10
CA ARG A 73 13.66 6.67 12.96
C ARG A 73 13.12 6.80 14.38
N PRO A 74 12.87 5.71 15.13
CA PRO A 74 12.92 5.82 16.58
C PRO A 74 14.33 6.27 16.93
N GLU A 75 14.47 7.40 17.61
CA GLU A 75 15.74 7.88 18.16
C GLU A 75 16.39 6.84 19.10
#